data_AF-I7AQM9-F1
#
_entry.id   AF-I7AQM9-F1
#
_cell.length_a   1.000
_cell.length_b   1.000
_cell.length_c   1.000
_cell.angle_alpha   90.00
_cell.angle_beta   90.00
_cell.angle_gamma   90.00
#
_symmetry.space_group_name_H-M   'P 1'
#
loop_
_entity.id
_entity.type
_entity.pdbx_description
1 polymer ?
#
loop_
_entity_poly.entity_id
_entity_poly.type
_entity_poly.pdbx_seq_one_letter_code
_entity_poly.pdbx_strand_id
1 'polypeptide(L)'
;MRVSVSVPPNPHKNTKILLKEFLDIIPNSYANDTDKESEVSIRIVEDVGPQWIVFKNSQLQLVLKIVQYKSRDYLRVSKPISKDHPPQLIVNNFTTDIGMKIVDFLANMFPFNQSSRQVANFTVQGDFIYFRLYKYCFGEKNPIMENVGPHLTLRLWRMIEYNGNEKKVMNFKKFIKNSNIL
;
A
#
# COMPACT_ATOMS: atom_id res chain seq x y z
N MET A 1 15.29 5.22 -4.89
CA MET A 1 14.58 4.18 -4.13
C MET A 1 14.06 3.08 -5.04
N ARG A 2 14.61 1.87 -4.90
CA ARG A 2 14.17 0.65 -5.61
C ARG A 2 13.24 -0.19 -4.75
N VAL A 3 12.14 -0.67 -5.34
CA VAL A 3 11.12 -1.46 -4.63
C VAL A 3 11.01 -2.86 -5.22
N SER A 4 11.23 -3.92 -4.44
CA SER A 4 10.93 -5.27 -4.88
C SER A 4 9.54 -5.71 -4.42
N VAL A 5 8.78 -6.37 -5.29
CA VAL A 5 7.47 -6.94 -4.99
C VAL A 5 7.51 -8.45 -5.17
N SER A 6 7.25 -9.19 -4.10
CA SER A 6 7.32 -10.66 -4.08
C SER A 6 5.96 -11.28 -3.76
N VAL A 7 5.69 -12.43 -4.37
CA VAL A 7 4.52 -13.28 -4.15
C VAL A 7 4.98 -14.71 -3.81
N PRO A 8 4.14 -15.54 -3.18
CA PRO A 8 4.45 -16.96 -2.94
C PRO A 8 4.63 -17.75 -4.25
N PRO A 9 5.27 -18.93 -4.19
CA PRO A 9 5.33 -19.83 -5.34
C PRO A 9 3.92 -20.29 -5.72
N ASN A 10 3.64 -20.37 -7.03
CA ASN A 10 2.32 -20.72 -7.57
C ASN A 10 1.14 -19.85 -7.04
N PRO A 11 1.22 -18.52 -7.20
CA PRO A 11 0.29 -17.61 -6.56
C PRO A 11 -1.14 -17.71 -7.12
N HIS A 12 -2.14 -17.49 -6.25
CA HIS A 12 -3.54 -17.40 -6.63
C HIS A 12 -3.77 -16.34 -7.73
N LYS A 13 -4.81 -16.51 -8.56
CA LYS A 13 -5.12 -15.59 -9.67
C LYS A 13 -5.18 -14.13 -9.22
N ASN A 14 -5.88 -13.86 -8.12
CA ASN A 14 -6.01 -12.50 -7.57
C ASN A 14 -4.68 -11.94 -7.04
N THR A 15 -3.78 -12.80 -6.54
CA THR A 15 -2.44 -12.42 -6.11
C THR A 15 -1.57 -12.03 -7.30
N LYS A 16 -1.65 -12.77 -8.42
CA LYS A 16 -0.99 -12.39 -9.68
C LYS A 16 -1.48 -11.04 -10.21
N ILE A 17 -2.78 -10.79 -10.13
CA ILE A 17 -3.36 -9.50 -10.55
C ILE A 17 -2.87 -8.38 -9.64
N LEU A 18 -2.93 -8.57 -8.31
CA LEU A 18 -2.47 -7.56 -7.34
C LEU A 18 -0.99 -7.24 -7.51
N LEU A 19 -0.15 -8.25 -7.79
CA LEU A 19 1.27 -8.04 -8.12
C LEU A 19 1.41 -7.11 -9.34
N LYS A 20 0.72 -7.40 -10.45
CA LYS A 20 0.78 -6.57 -11.66
C LYS A 20 0.33 -5.14 -11.38
N GLU A 21 -0.77 -4.98 -10.65
CA GLU A 21 -1.26 -3.65 -10.25
C GLU A 21 -0.24 -2.90 -9.39
N PHE A 22 0.43 -3.56 -8.44
CA PHE A 22 1.49 -2.93 -7.64
C PHE A 22 2.68 -2.50 -8.50
N LEU A 23 3.08 -3.32 -9.48
CA LEU A 23 4.14 -2.97 -10.43
C LEU A 23 3.79 -1.81 -11.36
N ASP A 24 2.50 -1.55 -11.58
CA ASP A 24 2.04 -0.41 -12.36
C ASP A 24 1.91 0.86 -11.53
N ILE A 25 1.56 0.73 -10.25
CA ILE A 25 1.29 1.85 -9.33
C ILE A 25 2.59 2.38 -8.71
N ILE A 26 3.46 1.47 -8.26
CA ILE A 26 4.59 1.80 -7.41
C ILE A 26 5.79 2.15 -8.31
N PRO A 27 6.34 3.37 -8.21
CA PRO A 27 7.46 3.78 -9.04
C PRO A 27 8.72 2.96 -8.75
N ASN A 28 9.54 2.73 -9.78
CA ASN A 28 10.79 1.97 -9.66
C ASN A 28 10.64 0.58 -9.01
N SER A 29 9.48 -0.05 -9.22
CA SER A 29 9.19 -1.37 -8.68
C SER A 29 9.44 -2.50 -9.69
N TYR A 30 9.81 -3.68 -9.18
CA TYR A 30 10.06 -4.88 -9.97
C TYR A 30 9.65 -6.14 -9.21
N ALA A 31 9.31 -7.20 -9.93
CA ALA A 31 9.03 -8.50 -9.32
C ALA A 31 10.32 -9.12 -8.77
N ASN A 32 10.27 -9.70 -7.57
CA ASN A 32 11.42 -10.20 -6.82
C ASN A 32 12.04 -11.52 -7.35
N ASP A 33 12.10 -11.69 -8.66
CA ASP A 33 12.81 -12.79 -9.36
C ASP A 33 14.26 -12.41 -9.73
N THR A 34 14.78 -11.29 -9.24
CA THR A 34 16.10 -10.77 -9.63
C THR A 34 17.00 -10.53 -8.41
N ASP A 35 18.30 -10.81 -8.55
CA ASP A 35 19.38 -10.57 -7.56
C ASP A 35 19.64 -9.09 -7.24
N LYS A 36 18.69 -8.20 -7.53
CA LYS A 36 18.83 -6.76 -7.34
C LYS A 36 18.51 -6.40 -5.90
N GLU A 37 19.46 -5.79 -5.21
CA GLU A 37 19.22 -5.17 -3.90
C GLU A 37 18.10 -4.11 -3.98
N SER A 38 17.06 -4.29 -3.19
CA SER A 38 15.99 -3.31 -3.01
C SER A 38 16.12 -2.58 -1.68
N GLU A 39 15.77 -1.30 -1.67
CA GLU A 39 15.71 -0.49 -0.44
C GLU A 39 14.41 -0.77 0.33
N VAL A 40 13.33 -1.05 -0.42
CA VAL A 40 12.03 -1.44 0.11
C VAL A 40 11.62 -2.77 -0.51
N SER A 41 11.13 -3.67 0.33
CA SER A 41 10.50 -4.92 -0.11
C SER A 41 9.02 -4.94 0.26
N ILE A 42 8.21 -5.41 -0.67
CA ILE A 42 6.77 -5.62 -0.52
C ILE A 42 6.50 -7.09 -0.75
N ARG A 43 5.96 -7.77 0.25
CA ARG A 43 5.56 -9.16 0.13
C ARG A 43 4.05 -9.29 0.23
N ILE A 44 3.43 -9.81 -0.81
CA ILE A 44 2.03 -10.23 -0.76
C ILE A 44 2.03 -11.64 -0.21
N VAL A 45 1.34 -11.86 0.90
CA VAL A 45 1.16 -13.18 1.51
C VAL A 45 -0.28 -13.59 1.27
N GLU A 46 -0.45 -14.83 0.81
CA GLU A 46 -1.75 -15.38 0.48
C GLU A 46 -2.09 -16.58 1.37
N ASP A 47 -3.38 -16.89 1.40
CA ASP A 47 -3.94 -18.15 1.91
C ASP A 47 -4.73 -18.78 0.75
N VAL A 48 -6.07 -18.67 0.74
CA VAL A 48 -6.89 -18.95 -0.46
C VAL A 48 -6.72 -17.85 -1.53
N GLY A 49 -6.36 -16.63 -1.11
CA GLY A 49 -6.09 -15.48 -1.96
C GLY A 49 -5.27 -14.43 -1.20
N PRO A 50 -5.01 -13.23 -1.76
CA PRO A 50 -4.15 -12.25 -1.14
C PRO A 50 -4.76 -11.79 0.20
N GLN A 51 -4.04 -12.03 1.29
CA GLN A 51 -4.56 -11.83 2.65
C GLN A 51 -3.76 -10.80 3.44
N TRP A 52 -2.45 -10.70 3.20
CA TRP A 52 -1.58 -9.74 3.87
C TRP A 52 -0.62 -9.08 2.90
N ILE A 53 -0.23 -7.85 3.24
CA ILE A 53 0.86 -7.14 2.58
C ILE A 53 1.87 -6.78 3.65
N VAL A 54 3.12 -7.18 3.43
CA VAL A 54 4.24 -6.84 4.30
C VAL A 54 5.12 -5.83 3.57
N PHE A 55 5.14 -4.60 4.06
CA PHE A 55 6.10 -3.59 3.63
C PHE A 55 7.30 -3.62 4.57
N LYS A 56 8.52 -3.56 4.04
CA LYS A 56 9.74 -3.57 4.85
C LYS A 56 10.84 -2.73 4.21
N ASN A 57 11.50 -1.91 5.03
CA ASN A 57 12.79 -1.28 4.73
C ASN A 57 13.79 -1.58 5.87
N SER A 58 14.91 -0.85 5.93
CA SER A 58 15.94 -1.02 6.96
C SER A 58 15.48 -0.67 8.39
N GLN A 59 14.48 0.22 8.54
CA GLN A 59 14.05 0.78 9.83
C GLN A 59 12.69 0.25 10.30
N LEU A 60 11.82 -0.17 9.37
CA LEU A 60 10.43 -0.45 9.65
C LEU A 60 9.92 -1.65 8.84
N GLN A 61 9.13 -2.50 9.49
CA GLN A 61 8.30 -3.51 8.85
C GLN A 61 6.83 -3.30 9.26
N LEU A 62 5.96 -3.18 8.26
CA LEU A 62 4.51 -3.04 8.40
C LEU A 62 3.83 -4.30 7.88
N VAL A 63 3.02 -4.95 8.70
CA VAL A 63 2.16 -6.07 8.31
C VAL A 63 0.73 -5.56 8.27
N LEU A 64 0.18 -5.44 7.06
CA LEU A 64 -1.18 -4.98 6.81
C LEU A 64 -2.05 -6.16 6.39
N LYS A 65 -3.19 -6.34 7.06
CA LYS A 65 -4.23 -7.26 6.62
C LYS A 65 -4.99 -6.64 5.47
N ILE A 66 -5.19 -7.39 4.38
CA ILE A 66 -6.17 -7.05 3.34
C ILE A 66 -7.54 -7.42 3.88
N VAL A 67 -8.34 -6.41 4.21
CA VAL A 67 -9.74 -6.57 4.64
C VAL A 67 -10.64 -6.70 3.41
N GLN A 68 -10.35 -5.91 2.38
CA GLN A 68 -11.06 -5.97 1.11
C GLN A 68 -10.12 -5.60 -0.02
N TYR A 69 -10.21 -6.34 -1.12
CA TYR A 69 -9.51 -6.06 -2.37
C TYR A 69 -10.50 -6.16 -3.54
N LYS A 70 -10.57 -5.09 -4.33
CA LYS A 70 -11.24 -5.07 -5.63
C LYS A 70 -10.23 -4.65 -6.68
N SER A 71 -9.93 -5.55 -7.62
CA SER A 71 -9.04 -5.27 -8.74
C SER A 71 -9.63 -4.23 -9.70
N ARG A 72 -8.79 -3.66 -10.56
CA ARG A 72 -9.20 -2.78 -11.66
C ARG A 72 -10.21 -3.46 -12.58
N ASP A 73 -9.99 -4.74 -12.90
CA ASP A 73 -10.91 -5.54 -13.71
C ASP A 73 -12.28 -5.68 -13.06
N TYR A 74 -12.31 -5.98 -11.75
CA TYR A 74 -13.55 -6.06 -10.98
C TYR A 74 -14.31 -4.72 -10.98
N LEU A 75 -13.57 -3.61 -10.87
CA LEU A 75 -14.11 -2.26 -10.90
C LEU A 75 -14.46 -1.77 -12.31
N ARG A 76 -14.16 -2.55 -13.36
CA ARG A 76 -14.32 -2.19 -14.78
C ARG A 76 -13.55 -0.92 -15.15
N VAL A 77 -12.36 -0.76 -14.59
CA VAL A 77 -11.48 0.40 -14.80
C VAL A 77 -10.40 0.04 -15.81
N SER A 78 -10.54 0.54 -17.03
CA SER A 78 -9.60 0.28 -18.13
C SER A 78 -8.55 1.39 -18.33
N LYS A 79 -8.76 2.57 -17.72
CA LYS A 79 -7.86 3.73 -17.89
C LYS A 79 -6.44 3.38 -17.43
N PRO A 80 -5.40 3.63 -18.25
CA PRO A 80 -4.03 3.22 -17.93
C PRO A 80 -3.43 4.07 -16.82
N ILE A 81 -2.50 3.48 -16.07
CA ILE A 81 -1.65 4.17 -15.10
C ILE A 81 -0.38 4.58 -15.83
N SER A 82 -0.02 5.86 -15.79
CA SER A 82 1.22 6.35 -16.44
C SER A 82 2.43 6.01 -15.57
N LYS A 83 3.46 5.41 -16.17
CA LYS A 83 4.74 5.14 -15.49
C LYS A 83 5.70 6.34 -15.55
N ASP A 84 5.60 7.15 -16.60
CA ASP A 84 6.43 8.36 -16.78
C ASP A 84 6.04 9.49 -15.81
N HIS A 85 4.77 9.52 -15.41
CA HIS A 85 4.22 10.49 -14.46
C HIS A 85 3.68 9.77 -13.22
N PRO A 86 4.54 9.18 -12.37
CA PRO A 86 4.13 8.35 -11.26
C PRO A 86 3.16 9.07 -10.30
N PRO A 87 2.29 8.34 -9.59
CA PRO A 87 1.34 8.95 -8.69
C PRO A 87 2.01 9.65 -7.51
N GLN A 88 1.46 10.81 -7.16
CA GLN A 88 1.84 11.55 -5.96
C GLN A 88 1.09 11.01 -4.75
N LEU A 89 1.76 10.98 -3.59
CA LEU A 89 1.15 10.54 -2.35
C LEU A 89 0.22 11.63 -1.79
N ILE A 90 -1.01 11.24 -1.45
CA ILE A 90 -1.89 12.02 -0.59
C ILE A 90 -2.29 11.12 0.59
N VAL A 91 -2.13 11.65 1.80
CA VAL A 91 -2.50 10.98 3.04
C VAL A 91 -3.55 11.81 3.77
N ASN A 92 -4.53 11.14 4.38
CA ASN A 92 -5.56 11.81 5.17
C ASN A 92 -5.84 11.05 6.47
N ASN A 93 -6.07 11.79 7.56
CA ASN A 93 -6.37 11.28 8.91
C ASN A 93 -5.28 10.40 9.56
N PHE A 94 -4.01 10.53 9.14
CA PHE A 94 -2.87 9.93 9.86
C PHE A 94 -2.42 10.88 10.98
N THR A 95 -3.05 10.78 12.15
CA THR A 95 -2.84 11.74 13.26
C THR A 95 -2.01 11.21 14.42
N THR A 96 -1.80 9.88 14.49
CA THR A 96 -1.03 9.24 15.57
C THR A 96 0.44 9.09 15.19
N ASP A 97 1.33 8.92 16.17
CA ASP A 97 2.76 8.69 15.92
C ASP A 97 3.01 7.47 15.03
N ILE A 98 2.24 6.39 15.24
CA ILE A 98 2.27 5.21 14.38
C ILE A 98 1.82 5.57 12.96
N GLY A 99 0.77 6.38 12.85
CA GLY A 99 0.29 6.89 11.57
C GLY A 99 1.37 7.71 10.85
N MET A 100 2.05 8.62 11.55
CA MET A 100 3.13 9.43 10.98
C MET A 100 4.29 8.57 10.48
N LYS A 101 4.70 7.53 11.22
CA LYS A 101 5.72 6.58 10.75
C LYS A 101 5.31 5.85 9.48
N ILE A 102 4.02 5.50 9.33
CA ILE A 102 3.49 4.91 8.10
C ILE A 102 3.51 5.93 6.96
N VAL A 103 3.16 7.20 7.22
CA VAL A 103 3.23 8.28 6.23
C VAL A 103 4.67 8.45 5.74
N ASP A 104 5.65 8.52 6.64
CA ASP A 104 7.06 8.64 6.28
C ASP A 104 7.53 7.46 5.42
N PHE A 105 7.11 6.23 5.78
CA PHE A 105 7.39 5.05 4.98
C PHE A 105 6.79 5.17 3.57
N LEU A 106 5.53 5.57 3.45
CA LEU A 106 4.83 5.74 2.17
C LEU A 106 5.43 6.89 1.34
N ALA A 107 5.83 7.99 1.97
CA ALA A 107 6.41 9.15 1.29
C ALA A 107 7.70 8.79 0.54
N ASN A 108 8.51 7.91 1.13
CA ASN A 108 9.69 7.37 0.46
C ASN A 108 9.35 6.57 -0.81
N MET A 109 8.17 5.92 -0.83
CA MET A 109 7.71 5.12 -1.97
C MET A 109 7.17 5.92 -3.16
N PHE A 110 6.67 7.13 -2.92
CA PHE A 110 5.98 7.92 -3.92
C PHE A 110 6.66 9.29 -4.05
N PRO A 111 7.66 9.43 -4.93
CA PRO A 111 8.38 10.68 -5.09
C PRO A 111 7.48 11.80 -5.58
N PHE A 112 7.77 13.02 -5.15
CA PHE A 112 7.07 14.22 -5.61
C PHE A 112 7.34 14.46 -7.10
N ASN A 113 6.28 14.76 -7.86
CA ASN A 113 6.36 15.12 -9.28
C ASN A 113 5.23 16.09 -9.64
N GLN A 114 5.57 17.37 -9.84
CA GLN A 114 4.61 18.44 -10.13
C GLN A 114 3.81 18.22 -11.44
N SER A 115 4.41 17.55 -12.42
CA SER A 115 3.77 17.23 -13.70
C SER A 115 2.79 16.06 -13.59
N SER A 116 2.84 15.29 -12.51
CA SER A 116 1.95 14.15 -12.33
C SER A 116 0.51 14.57 -12.05
N ARG A 117 -0.40 13.97 -12.83
CA ARG A 117 -1.85 14.07 -12.67
C ARG A 117 -2.44 12.80 -12.03
N GLN A 118 -1.60 12.01 -11.39
CA GLN A 118 -1.98 10.77 -10.70
C GLN A 118 -1.78 10.93 -9.19
N VAL A 119 -2.68 10.35 -8.41
CA VAL A 119 -2.72 10.46 -6.95
C VAL A 119 -2.91 9.09 -6.33
N ALA A 120 -1.94 8.65 -5.54
CA ALA A 120 -2.03 7.53 -4.62
C ALA A 120 -2.58 8.05 -3.29
N ASN A 121 -3.88 7.85 -3.06
CA ASN A 121 -4.55 8.33 -1.87
C ASN A 121 -4.63 7.22 -0.81
N PHE A 122 -4.12 7.52 0.38
CA PHE A 122 -4.30 6.71 1.59
C PHE A 122 -5.11 7.51 2.60
N THR A 123 -6.21 6.96 3.09
CA THR A 123 -7.04 7.64 4.09
C THR A 123 -7.33 6.70 5.24
N VAL A 124 -7.18 7.19 6.46
CA VAL A 124 -7.56 6.45 7.67
C VAL A 124 -9.01 6.78 8.05
N GLN A 125 -9.82 5.76 8.31
CA GLN A 125 -11.12 5.89 8.95
C GLN A 125 -11.29 4.76 9.97
N GLY A 126 -11.33 5.12 11.26
CA GLY A 126 -11.22 4.16 12.35
C GLY A 126 -9.87 3.42 12.31
N ASP A 127 -9.90 2.08 12.36
CA ASP A 127 -8.71 1.24 12.27
C ASP A 127 -8.32 0.86 10.83
N PHE A 128 -9.01 1.39 9.83
CA PHE A 128 -8.86 0.98 8.44
C PHE A 128 -8.12 2.03 7.61
N ILE A 129 -7.18 1.56 6.79
CA ILE A 129 -6.47 2.35 5.80
C ILE A 129 -7.08 2.03 4.43
N TYR A 130 -7.72 3.03 3.84
CA TYR A 130 -8.29 2.93 2.50
C TYR A 130 -7.28 3.44 1.49
N PHE A 131 -6.91 2.59 0.52
CA PHE A 131 -6.07 2.98 -0.60
C PHE A 131 -6.88 3.07 -1.88
N ARG A 132 -6.73 4.18 -2.60
CA ARG A 132 -7.35 4.43 -3.90
C ARG A 132 -6.34 5.13 -4.81
N LEU A 133 -6.42 4.88 -6.11
CA LEU A 133 -5.60 5.58 -7.10
C LEU A 133 -6.52 6.38 -8.02
N TYR A 134 -6.26 7.69 -8.12
CA TYR A 134 -7.02 8.61 -8.95
C TYR A 134 -6.15 9.24 -10.03
N LYS A 135 -6.76 9.55 -11.17
CA LYS A 135 -6.31 10.59 -12.08
C LYS A 135 -7.15 11.83 -11.87
N TYR A 136 -6.56 13.01 -12.03
CA TYR A 136 -7.32 14.25 -11.96
C TYR A 136 -6.99 15.19 -13.12
N CYS A 137 -7.97 16.03 -13.47
CA CYS A 137 -7.76 17.21 -14.30
C CYS A 137 -8.35 18.44 -13.60
N PHE A 138 -7.87 19.62 -14.00
CA PHE A 138 -8.41 20.88 -13.49
C PHE A 138 -9.73 21.17 -14.21
N GLY A 139 -10.83 21.17 -13.46
CA GLY A 139 -12.10 21.71 -13.92
C GLY A 139 -12.22 23.20 -13.57
N GLU A 140 -13.26 23.86 -14.08
CA GLU A 140 -13.48 25.31 -13.87
C GLU A 140 -13.73 25.68 -12.40
N LYS A 141 -14.41 24.82 -11.64
CA LYS A 141 -14.74 25.05 -10.22
C LYS A 141 -14.02 24.12 -9.25
N ASN A 142 -13.89 22.85 -9.62
CA ASN A 142 -13.30 21.81 -8.78
C ASN A 142 -12.48 20.85 -9.65
N PRO A 143 -11.45 20.19 -9.10
CA PRO A 143 -10.76 19.12 -9.79
C PRO A 143 -11.73 17.96 -10.08
N ILE A 144 -11.70 17.45 -11.31
CA ILE A 144 -12.43 16.25 -11.69
C ILE A 144 -11.51 15.08 -11.43
N MET A 145 -11.94 14.14 -10.58
CA MET A 145 -11.17 12.95 -10.22
C MET A 145 -11.82 11.70 -10.77
N GLU A 146 -10.99 10.78 -11.26
CA GLU A 146 -11.42 9.50 -11.81
C GLU A 146 -10.61 8.37 -11.22
N ASN A 147 -11.28 7.30 -10.76
CA ASN A 147 -10.59 6.14 -10.22
C ASN A 147 -9.89 5.37 -11.35
N VAL A 148 -8.60 5.08 -11.19
CA VAL A 148 -7.78 4.36 -12.18
C VAL A 148 -7.10 3.10 -11.65
N GLY A 149 -7.09 2.90 -10.33
CA GLY A 149 -6.47 1.73 -9.70
C GLY A 149 -7.43 0.86 -8.89
N PRO A 150 -6.88 -0.15 -8.21
CA PRO A 150 -7.65 -1.05 -7.36
C PRO A 150 -8.14 -0.35 -6.10
N HIS A 151 -9.14 -0.94 -5.46
CA HIS A 151 -9.61 -0.53 -4.15
C HIS A 151 -9.12 -1.52 -3.11
N LEU A 152 -8.27 -1.03 -2.20
CA LEU A 152 -7.81 -1.78 -1.05
C LEU A 152 -8.37 -1.16 0.23
N THR A 153 -8.84 -2.01 1.13
CA THR A 153 -9.11 -1.66 2.52
C THR A 153 -8.16 -2.51 3.35
N LEU A 154 -7.27 -1.85 4.06
CA LEU A 154 -6.19 -2.46 4.81
C LEU A 154 -6.38 -2.20 6.31
N ARG A 155 -5.79 -3.04 7.14
CA ARG A 155 -5.71 -2.81 8.58
C ARG A 155 -4.32 -3.15 9.07
N LEU A 156 -3.71 -2.24 9.85
CA LEU A 156 -2.43 -2.51 10.50
C LEU A 156 -2.60 -3.63 11.52
N TRP A 157 -1.79 -4.67 11.40
CA TRP A 157 -1.82 -5.84 12.28
C TRP A 157 -0.58 -5.95 13.14
N ARG A 158 0.57 -5.64 12.56
CA ARG A 158 1.85 -5.68 13.27
C ARG A 158 2.80 -4.65 12.69
N MET A 159 3.56 -4.00 13.56
CA MET A 159 4.65 -3.11 13.20
C MET A 159 5.92 -3.54 13.92
N ILE A 160 7.06 -3.51 13.24
CA ILE A 160 8.37 -3.78 13.81
C ILE A 160 9.27 -2.61 13.46
N GLU A 161 9.82 -1.96 14.48
CA GLU A 161 10.87 -0.93 14.32
C GLU A 161 12.22 -1.56 14.59
N TYR A 162 13.21 -1.26 13.76
CA TYR A 162 14.58 -1.74 13.86
C TYR A 162 15.50 -0.57 14.26
N ASN A 163 16.17 -0.71 15.39
CA ASN A 163 17.12 0.26 15.93
C ASN A 163 18.47 -0.43 16.12
N GLY A 164 19.24 -0.54 15.04
CA GLY A 164 20.48 -1.33 15.02
C GLY A 164 20.20 -2.80 15.32
N ASN A 165 20.70 -3.29 16.46
CA ASN A 165 20.51 -4.68 16.89
C ASN A 165 19.18 -4.91 17.64
N GLU A 166 18.52 -3.85 18.08
CA GLU A 166 17.26 -3.94 18.80
C GLU A 166 16.06 -3.89 17.84
N LYS A 167 14.99 -4.62 18.21
CA LYS A 167 13.72 -4.54 17.49
C LYS A 167 12.57 -4.31 18.46
N LYS A 168 11.74 -3.30 18.18
CA LYS A 168 10.50 -3.03 18.91
C LYS A 168 9.33 -3.61 18.12
N VAL A 169 8.63 -4.57 18.69
CA VAL A 169 7.48 -5.23 18.05
C VAL A 169 6.18 -4.71 18.67
N MET A 170 5.28 -4.22 17.83
CA MET A 170 3.93 -3.80 18.21
C MET A 170 2.90 -4.66 17.48
N ASN A 171 1.96 -5.24 18.23
CA ASN A 171 0.88 -6.06 17.69
C ASN A 171 -0.46 -5.36 17.94
N PHE A 172 -1.24 -5.22 16.88
CA PHE A 172 -2.54 -4.57 16.87
C PHE A 172 -3.62 -5.64 16.70
N LYS A 173 -3.77 -6.47 17.74
CA LYS A 173 -4.91 -7.40 17.82
C LYS A 173 -6.18 -6.61 18.11
N LYS A 174 -7.33 -7.15 17.70
CA LYS A 174 -8.64 -6.62 18.08
C LYS A 174 -8.67 -6.53 19.61
N PHE A 175 -8.65 -5.32 20.17
CA PHE A 175 -8.93 -5.13 21.58
C PHE A 175 -10.36 -5.65 21.80
N ILE A 176 -10.50 -6.80 22.47
CA ILE A 176 -11.76 -7.17 23.09
C ILE A 176 -11.89 -6.17 24.24
N LYS A 177 -12.71 -5.14 24.06
CA LYS A 177 -12.85 -4.04 25.03
C LYS A 177 -13.46 -4.51 26.36
N ASN A 178 -13.87 -5.76 26.47
CA ASN A 178 -14.45 -6.38 27.66
C ASN A 178 -14.07 -7.87 27.71
N SER A 179 -12.88 -8.22 28.21
CA SER A 179 -12.57 -9.61 28.56
C SER A 179 -13.46 -10.15 29.68
N ASN A 180 -14.18 -9.27 30.40
CA ASN A 180 -15.06 -9.61 31.52
C ASN A 180 -16.54 -9.82 31.12
N ILE A 181 -16.86 -9.95 29.81
CA ILE A 181 -18.23 -10.22 29.33
C ILE A 181 -18.32 -11.61 28.65
N LEU A 182 -17.39 -12.52 28.95
CA LEU A 182 -17.49 -13.94 28.60
C LEU A 182 -17.33 -14.80 29.85
#